data_AF-A0A3D0NR59-F1
#
_entry.id   AF-A0A3D0NR59-F1
#
_cell.length_a   1.000
_cell.length_b   1.000
_cell.length_c   1.000
_cell.angle_alpha   90.00
_cell.angle_beta   90.00
_cell.angle_gamma   90.00
#
_symmetry.space_group_name_H-M   'P 1'
#
loop_
_entity.id
_entity.type
_entity.pdbx_description
1 polymer ?
#
loop_
_entity_poly.entity_id
_entity_poly.type
_entity_poly.pdbx_seq_one_letter_code
_entity_poly.pdbx_strand_id
1 'polypeptide(L)'
;ARGSMSQIRQLAGMRGLIANTSGKTIEIPIRANYREGLNILEYFIASRGARKGLADTALRTADSGYLTRRLVDVSQEVIIREEDCGTTEGIVVYDLKDNKRITESMHERLLGRFLCEDFIDPVTGEVLVSRDKMMDDRDADIIVNQGVTSIKIRSIIECRATHGVCRKCYGSNLANGMPVTIGEAVGIIAAQSIGEPG
;
A
#
# COMPACT_ATOMS: atom_id res chain seq x y z
N ALA A 1 -17.50 16.25 -5.62
CA ALA A 1 -17.06 16.83 -6.92
C ALA A 1 -16.28 15.76 -7.69
N ARG A 2 -16.74 15.33 -8.89
CA ARG A 2 -16.02 14.36 -9.74
C ARG A 2 -15.45 15.11 -10.96
N GLY A 3 -14.15 15.01 -11.20
CA GLY A 3 -13.49 15.61 -12.35
C GLY A 3 -11.97 15.68 -12.18
N SER A 4 -11.22 15.31 -13.21
CA SER A 4 -9.77 15.49 -13.28
C SER A 4 -9.38 16.54 -14.32
N MET A 5 -8.21 17.14 -14.18
CA MET A 5 -7.67 18.06 -15.20
C MET A 5 -7.53 17.39 -16.57
N SER A 6 -7.29 16.08 -16.62
CA SER A 6 -7.26 15.32 -17.87
C SER A 6 -8.63 15.22 -18.53
N GLN A 7 -9.71 15.06 -17.76
CA GLN A 7 -11.09 15.07 -18.28
C GLN A 7 -11.50 16.46 -18.76
N ILE A 8 -11.16 17.51 -18.00
CA ILE A 8 -11.44 18.91 -18.39
C ILE A 8 -10.73 19.27 -19.69
N ARG A 9 -9.46 18.83 -19.84
CA ARG A 9 -8.70 19.02 -21.08
C ARG A 9 -9.41 18.43 -22.29
N GLN A 10 -10.06 17.27 -22.18
CA GLN A 10 -10.79 16.67 -23.30
C GLN A 10 -12.10 17.39 -23.64
N LEU A 11 -12.70 18.09 -22.66
CA LEU A 11 -13.95 18.83 -22.85
C LEU A 11 -13.73 20.19 -23.52
N ALA A 12 -12.70 20.93 -23.11
CA ALA A 12 -12.50 22.32 -23.52
C ALA A 12 -11.17 22.59 -24.25
N GLY A 13 -10.27 21.62 -24.33
CA GLY A 13 -8.99 21.73 -25.02
C GLY A 13 -8.73 20.52 -25.93
N MET A 14 -7.54 20.45 -26.51
CA MET A 14 -7.22 19.37 -27.44
C MET A 14 -7.16 18.00 -26.73
N ARG A 15 -7.78 16.98 -27.32
CA ARG A 15 -7.77 15.60 -26.80
C ARG A 15 -6.39 14.94 -26.90
N GLY A 16 -5.64 15.22 -27.98
CA GLY A 16 -4.25 14.80 -28.15
C GLY A 16 -4.08 13.46 -28.85
N LEU A 17 -2.96 12.79 -28.56
CA LEU A 17 -2.57 11.53 -29.19
C LEU A 17 -3.28 10.33 -28.55
N ILE A 18 -3.65 9.35 -29.36
CA ILE A 18 -4.33 8.11 -28.92
C ILE A 18 -3.45 6.90 -29.26
N ALA A 19 -3.47 5.90 -28.38
CA ALA A 19 -2.80 4.63 -28.63
C ALA A 19 -3.65 3.73 -29.54
N ASN A 20 -3.00 3.04 -30.48
CA ASN A 20 -3.63 2.01 -31.29
C ASN A 20 -3.93 0.74 -30.45
N THR A 21 -4.58 -0.24 -31.06
CA THR A 21 -4.90 -1.52 -30.38
C THR A 21 -3.65 -2.31 -29.97
N SER A 22 -2.50 -2.07 -30.61
CA SER A 22 -1.21 -2.66 -30.24
C SER A 22 -0.45 -1.87 -29.15
N GLY A 23 -1.01 -0.75 -28.65
CA GLY A 23 -0.39 0.10 -27.64
C GLY A 23 0.61 1.14 -28.18
N LYS A 24 0.85 1.20 -29.49
CA LYS A 24 1.68 2.25 -30.10
C LYS A 24 0.89 3.54 -30.26
N THR A 25 1.52 4.67 -29.98
CA THR A 25 0.92 6.00 -30.20
C THR A 25 0.71 6.24 -31.69
N ILE A 26 -0.50 6.67 -32.07
CA ILE A 26 -0.82 7.10 -33.43
C ILE A 26 -0.28 8.52 -33.60
N GLU A 27 0.51 8.76 -34.66
CA GLU A 27 1.17 10.05 -34.89
C GLU A 27 0.21 11.19 -35.25
N ILE A 28 -1.03 10.87 -35.66
CA ILE A 28 -2.07 11.83 -36.00
C ILE A 28 -2.86 12.18 -34.73
N PRO A 29 -2.76 13.43 -34.20
CA PRO A 29 -3.49 13.84 -33.01
C PRO A 29 -4.94 14.21 -33.31
N ILE A 30 -5.83 14.01 -32.33
CA ILE A 30 -7.18 14.56 -32.35
C ILE A 30 -7.11 16.01 -31.87
N ARG A 31 -7.35 16.96 -32.79
CA ARG A 31 -7.22 18.40 -32.52
C ARG A 31 -8.49 18.95 -31.86
N ALA A 32 -9.64 18.44 -32.26
CA ALA A 32 -10.94 18.84 -31.76
C ALA A 32 -11.17 18.39 -30.30
N ASN A 33 -12.09 19.09 -29.64
CA ASN A 33 -12.56 18.79 -28.29
C ASN A 33 -14.04 18.36 -28.29
N TYR A 34 -14.54 17.87 -27.16
CA TYR A 34 -15.94 17.40 -27.10
C TYR A 34 -16.98 18.51 -27.29
N ARG A 35 -16.63 19.77 -27.05
CA ARG A 35 -17.50 20.92 -27.31
C ARG A 35 -17.58 21.29 -28.79
N GLU A 36 -16.47 21.17 -29.51
CA GLU A 36 -16.35 21.44 -30.95
C GLU A 36 -16.89 20.29 -31.81
N GLY A 37 -16.88 19.07 -31.27
CA GLY A 37 -17.28 17.85 -31.98
C GLY A 37 -16.11 17.19 -32.71
N LEU A 38 -16.19 15.87 -32.88
CA LEU A 38 -15.15 15.05 -33.52
C LEU A 38 -15.54 14.77 -34.97
N ASN A 39 -14.58 14.84 -35.89
CA ASN A 39 -14.81 14.40 -37.26
C ASN A 39 -14.92 12.86 -37.34
N ILE A 40 -15.39 12.33 -38.49
CA ILE A 40 -15.63 10.89 -38.67
C ILE A 40 -14.38 10.06 -38.39
N LEU A 41 -13.21 10.52 -38.86
CA LEU A 41 -11.95 9.80 -38.74
C LEU A 41 -11.41 9.83 -37.30
N GLU A 42 -11.48 10.98 -36.63
CA GLU A 42 -11.12 11.18 -35.22
C GLU A 42 -12.01 10.32 -34.30
N TYR A 43 -13.32 10.31 -34.54
CA TYR A 43 -14.26 9.49 -33.79
C TYR A 43 -13.98 7.99 -33.99
N PHE A 44 -13.70 7.56 -35.22
CA PHE A 44 -13.36 6.17 -35.53
C PHE A 44 -12.06 5.72 -34.84
N ILE A 45 -11.03 6.57 -34.83
CA ILE A 45 -9.77 6.30 -34.11
C ILE A 45 -10.01 6.21 -32.61
N ALA A 46 -10.74 7.17 -32.03
CA ALA A 46 -11.04 7.17 -30.59
C ALA A 46 -11.82 5.92 -30.16
N SER A 47 -12.72 5.42 -31.01
CA SER A 47 -13.54 4.23 -30.74
C SER A 47 -12.70 2.97 -30.55
N ARG A 48 -11.60 2.80 -31.30
CA ARG A 48 -10.71 1.63 -31.14
C ARG A 48 -9.98 1.63 -29.79
N GLY A 49 -9.45 2.79 -29.40
CA GLY A 49 -8.80 2.98 -28.10
C GLY A 49 -9.77 2.73 -26.94
N ALA A 50 -10.98 3.28 -27.04
CA ALA A 50 -12.03 3.06 -26.05
C ALA A 50 -12.42 1.59 -25.91
N ARG A 51 -12.62 0.87 -27.04
CA ARG A 51 -12.96 -0.55 -27.01
C ARG A 51 -11.87 -1.40 -26.39
N LYS A 52 -10.59 -1.13 -26.72
CA LYS A 52 -9.47 -1.80 -26.08
C LYS A 52 -9.45 -1.54 -24.57
N GLY A 53 -9.61 -0.28 -24.15
CA GLY A 53 -9.66 0.07 -22.73
C GLY A 53 -10.74 -0.70 -21.98
N LEU A 54 -11.96 -0.77 -22.52
CA LEU A 54 -13.07 -1.54 -21.93
C LEU A 54 -12.77 -3.05 -21.86
N ALA A 55 -12.20 -3.61 -22.93
CA ALA A 55 -11.82 -5.02 -22.96
C ALA A 55 -10.70 -5.34 -21.95
N ASP A 56 -9.66 -4.50 -21.89
CA ASP A 56 -8.54 -4.64 -20.96
C ASP A 56 -9.04 -4.52 -19.51
N THR A 57 -9.96 -3.60 -19.22
CA THR A 57 -10.60 -3.51 -17.90
C THR A 57 -11.35 -4.80 -17.56
N ALA A 58 -12.16 -5.32 -18.49
CA ALA A 58 -12.91 -6.56 -18.25
C ALA A 58 -11.99 -7.78 -18.02
N LEU A 59 -10.88 -7.88 -18.76
CA LEU A 59 -9.88 -8.93 -18.57
C LEU A 59 -9.18 -8.79 -17.22
N ARG A 60 -8.73 -7.58 -16.87
CA ARG A 60 -8.04 -7.32 -15.60
C ARG A 60 -8.92 -7.62 -14.39
N THR A 61 -10.24 -7.38 -14.47
CA THR A 61 -11.17 -7.75 -13.40
C THR A 61 -11.12 -9.25 -13.07
N ALA A 62 -10.99 -10.11 -14.09
CA ALA A 62 -10.88 -11.56 -13.88
C ALA A 62 -9.54 -11.93 -13.21
N ASP A 63 -8.45 -11.31 -13.65
CA ASP A 63 -7.10 -11.55 -13.10
C ASP A 63 -6.99 -11.10 -11.65
N SER A 64 -7.51 -9.91 -11.31
CA SER A 64 -7.54 -9.39 -9.94
C SER A 64 -8.36 -10.29 -9.02
N GLY A 65 -9.54 -10.73 -9.45
CA GLY A 65 -10.37 -11.66 -8.69
C GLY A 65 -9.68 -13.01 -8.45
N TYR A 66 -8.96 -13.52 -9.46
CA TYR A 66 -8.19 -14.75 -9.34
C TYR A 66 -7.03 -14.61 -8.35
N LEU A 67 -6.30 -13.49 -8.40
CA LEU A 67 -5.21 -13.19 -7.48
C LEU A 67 -5.72 -13.11 -6.04
N THR A 68 -6.79 -12.36 -5.79
CA THR A 68 -7.40 -12.23 -4.45
C THR A 68 -7.80 -13.58 -3.90
N ARG A 69 -8.42 -14.44 -4.72
CA ARG A 69 -8.76 -15.81 -4.31
C ARG A 69 -7.53 -16.61 -3.90
N ARG A 70 -6.47 -16.58 -4.70
CA ARG A 70 -5.22 -17.28 -4.39
C ARG A 70 -4.56 -16.76 -3.11
N LEU A 71 -4.57 -15.45 -2.88
CA LEU A 71 -4.03 -14.86 -1.65
C LEU A 71 -4.83 -15.33 -0.43
N VAL A 72 -6.17 -15.34 -0.51
CA VAL A 72 -7.03 -15.83 0.56
C VAL A 72 -6.77 -17.33 0.84
N ASP A 73 -6.68 -18.15 -0.20
CA ASP A 73 -6.44 -19.60 -0.05
C ASP A 73 -5.12 -19.89 0.68
N VAL A 74 -4.06 -19.11 0.44
CA VAL A 74 -2.76 -19.26 1.10
C VAL A 74 -2.75 -18.67 2.51
N SER A 75 -3.49 -17.58 2.75
CA SER A 75 -3.42 -16.84 4.01
C SER A 75 -4.55 -17.16 5.01
N GLN A 76 -5.48 -18.05 4.68
CA GLN A 76 -6.65 -18.35 5.53
C GLN A 76 -6.31 -18.86 6.95
N GLU A 77 -5.15 -19.50 7.14
CA GLU A 77 -4.72 -20.03 8.44
C GLU A 77 -4.01 -18.99 9.32
N VAL A 78 -3.75 -17.79 8.78
CA VAL A 78 -3.05 -16.71 9.49
C VAL A 78 -4.06 -15.93 10.36
N ILE A 79 -4.17 -16.36 11.62
CA ILE A 79 -5.07 -15.79 12.63
C ILE A 79 -4.22 -15.37 13.86
N ILE A 80 -4.63 -14.32 14.56
CA ILE A 80 -3.99 -13.95 15.83
C ILE A 80 -4.36 -14.98 16.91
N ARG A 81 -3.37 -15.71 17.45
CA ARG A 81 -3.60 -16.82 18.40
C ARG A 81 -3.11 -16.54 19.82
N GLU A 82 -2.12 -15.69 19.98
CA GLU A 82 -1.49 -15.40 21.26
C GLU A 82 -1.10 -13.92 21.38
N GLU A 83 -0.89 -13.43 22.60
CA GLU A 83 -0.50 -12.04 22.81
C GLU A 83 0.96 -11.77 22.42
N ASP A 84 1.87 -12.66 22.80
CA ASP A 84 3.31 -12.49 22.61
C ASP A 84 4.01 -13.84 22.45
N CYS A 85 4.75 -14.01 21.35
CA CYS A 85 5.58 -15.20 21.11
C CYS A 85 6.96 -15.13 21.76
N GLY A 86 7.32 -14.01 22.41
CA GLY A 86 8.62 -13.80 23.04
C GLY A 86 9.81 -13.66 22.08
N THR A 87 9.57 -13.48 20.78
CA THR A 87 10.67 -13.28 19.82
C THR A 87 11.39 -11.96 20.06
N THR A 88 12.72 -12.00 20.05
CA THR A 88 13.61 -10.83 20.05
C THR A 88 14.13 -10.52 18.64
N GLU A 89 13.71 -11.31 17.66
CA GLU A 89 14.03 -11.12 16.26
C GLU A 89 12.94 -10.34 15.55
N GLY A 90 13.32 -9.72 14.45
CA GLY A 90 12.51 -8.73 13.76
C GLY A 90 13.26 -8.13 12.60
N ILE A 91 12.58 -7.24 11.89
CA ILE A 91 13.09 -6.62 10.67
C ILE A 91 13.67 -5.24 10.97
N VAL A 92 14.70 -4.87 10.22
CA VAL A 92 15.26 -3.52 10.28
C VAL A 92 14.48 -2.61 9.33
N VAL A 93 13.93 -1.53 9.86
CA VAL A 93 13.17 -0.52 9.12
C VAL A 93 14.03 0.73 8.94
N TYR A 94 13.97 1.28 7.72
CA TYR A 94 14.69 2.47 7.28
C TYR A 94 13.84 3.22 6.24
N ASP A 95 14.21 4.46 5.94
CA ASP A 95 13.54 5.28 4.91
C ASP A 95 13.61 4.61 3.53
N LEU A 96 12.45 4.42 2.88
CA LEU A 96 12.40 3.86 1.54
C LEU A 96 12.54 4.99 0.50
N LYS A 97 13.69 5.03 -0.18
CA LYS A 97 14.03 6.05 -1.18
C LYS A 97 14.06 5.43 -2.57
N ASP A 98 13.21 5.92 -3.47
CA ASP A 98 13.25 5.60 -4.89
C ASP A 98 13.79 6.80 -5.68
N ASN A 99 14.92 6.63 -6.37
CA ASN A 99 15.54 7.64 -7.24
C ASN A 99 15.59 9.08 -6.64
N LYS A 100 15.97 9.19 -5.35
CA LYS A 100 16.05 10.42 -4.53
C LYS A 100 14.72 11.00 -4.04
N ARG A 101 13.58 10.39 -4.33
CA ARG A 101 12.30 10.71 -3.70
C ARG A 101 12.07 9.74 -2.55
N ILE A 102 11.75 10.27 -1.37
CA ILE A 102 11.30 9.42 -0.25
C ILE A 102 9.89 8.97 -0.63
N THR A 103 9.73 7.65 -0.81
CA THR A 103 8.44 7.04 -1.14
C THR A 103 7.64 6.79 0.14
N GLU A 104 8.31 6.25 1.16
CA GLU A 104 7.77 6.02 2.49
C GLU A 104 8.80 6.45 3.54
N SER A 105 8.35 7.25 4.50
CA SER A 105 9.18 7.71 5.61
C SER A 105 9.31 6.62 6.68
N MET A 106 10.41 6.62 7.44
CA MET A 106 10.54 5.75 8.60
C MET A 106 9.40 5.97 9.60
N HIS A 107 8.98 7.23 9.80
CA HIS A 107 7.88 7.59 10.69
C HIS A 107 6.60 6.79 10.39
N GLU A 108 6.13 6.81 9.14
CA GLU A 108 4.92 6.08 8.72
C GLU A 108 5.05 4.56 8.89
N ARG A 109 6.27 4.03 8.76
CA ARG A 109 6.54 2.58 8.89
C ARG A 109 6.59 2.11 10.34
N LEU A 110 6.86 3.00 11.30
CA LEU A 110 6.92 2.68 12.73
C LEU A 110 5.54 2.69 13.41
N LEU A 111 4.60 3.48 12.89
CA LEU A 111 3.26 3.61 13.46
C LEU A 111 2.57 2.26 13.67
N GLY A 112 2.09 2.03 14.90
CA GLY A 112 1.33 0.84 15.26
C GLY A 112 2.15 -0.46 15.32
N ARG A 113 3.48 -0.38 15.31
CA ARG A 113 4.37 -1.54 15.49
C ARG A 113 4.96 -1.58 16.90
N PHE A 114 5.61 -2.70 17.23
CA PHE A 114 6.34 -2.89 18.49
C PHE A 114 7.84 -3.00 18.21
N LEU A 115 8.67 -2.48 19.12
CA LEU A 115 10.12 -2.61 19.02
C LEU A 115 10.58 -4.01 19.46
N CYS A 116 11.74 -4.44 18.94
CA CYS A 116 12.40 -5.67 19.43
C CYS A 116 13.14 -5.42 20.75
N GLU A 117 13.75 -4.24 20.87
CA GLU A 117 14.59 -3.81 21.99
C GLU A 117 14.13 -2.42 22.45
N ASP A 118 14.31 -2.11 23.73
CA ASP A 118 13.95 -0.79 24.26
C ASP A 118 14.79 0.29 23.58
N PHE A 119 14.15 1.39 23.17
CA PHE A 119 14.84 2.52 22.59
C PHE A 119 15.33 3.45 23.72
N ILE A 120 16.64 3.53 23.90
CA ILE A 120 17.32 4.24 24.99
C ILE A 120 18.00 5.48 24.42
N ASP A 121 17.92 6.60 25.14
CA ASP A 121 18.69 7.79 24.81
C ASP A 121 20.20 7.53 25.04
N PRO A 122 21.07 7.75 24.04
CA PRO A 122 22.50 7.50 24.16
C PRO A 122 23.21 8.41 25.18
N VAL A 123 22.63 9.55 25.55
CA VAL A 123 23.22 10.54 26.46
C VAL A 123 22.75 10.35 27.90
N THR A 124 21.45 10.14 28.11
CA THR A 124 20.88 10.05 29.46
C THR A 124 20.74 8.61 29.97
N GLY A 125 20.73 7.62 29.07
CA GLY A 125 20.46 6.23 29.42
C GLY A 125 19.00 5.97 29.82
N GLU A 126 18.10 6.94 29.62
CA GLU A 126 16.67 6.77 29.89
C GLU A 126 15.98 6.04 28.72
N VAL A 127 15.02 5.17 29.06
CA VAL A 127 14.20 4.47 28.06
C VAL A 127 13.16 5.44 27.51
N LEU A 128 13.32 5.84 26.26
CA LEU A 128 12.41 6.74 25.55
C LEU A 128 11.15 6.01 25.08
N VAL A 129 11.33 4.81 24.51
CA VAL A 129 10.22 3.96 24.03
C VAL A 129 10.48 2.53 24.48
N SER A 130 9.54 1.96 25.25
CA SER A 130 9.63 0.56 25.67
C SER A 130 9.18 -0.38 24.57
N ARG A 131 9.84 -1.55 24.47
CA ARG A 131 9.51 -2.66 23.57
C ARG A 131 8.11 -3.22 23.75
N ASP A 132 7.55 -3.10 24.94
CA ASP A 132 6.24 -3.66 25.29
C ASP A 132 5.08 -2.70 24.97
N LYS A 133 5.38 -1.45 24.63
CA LYS A 133 4.41 -0.43 24.21
C LYS A 133 4.26 -0.45 22.69
N MET A 134 3.02 -0.35 22.21
CA MET A 134 2.75 -0.10 20.79
C MET A 134 3.16 1.34 20.46
N MET A 135 3.88 1.54 19.36
CA MET A 135 4.34 2.87 18.97
C MET A 135 3.18 3.73 18.46
N ASP A 136 2.99 4.86 19.13
CA ASP A 136 2.11 5.94 18.68
C ASP A 136 2.90 6.95 17.82
N ASP A 137 2.19 7.90 17.22
CA ASP A 137 2.73 9.02 16.44
C ASP A 137 3.85 9.77 17.17
N ARG A 138 3.64 10.04 18.47
CA ARG A 138 4.61 10.72 19.33
C ARG A 138 5.88 9.88 19.55
N ASP A 139 5.74 8.57 19.67
CA ASP A 139 6.90 7.68 19.89
C ASP A 139 7.74 7.59 18.61
N ALA A 140 7.09 7.54 17.45
CA ALA A 140 7.76 7.55 16.15
C ALA A 140 8.51 8.87 15.92
N ASP A 141 7.91 10.02 16.27
CA ASP A 141 8.57 11.33 16.20
C ASP A 141 9.81 11.40 17.10
N ILE A 142 9.77 10.85 18.32
CA ILE A 142 10.93 10.82 19.22
C ILE A 142 12.10 10.07 18.58
N ILE A 143 11.83 8.90 17.99
CA ILE A 143 12.85 8.05 17.34
C ILE A 143 13.46 8.78 16.13
N VAL A 144 12.63 9.42 15.31
CA VAL A 144 13.08 10.12 14.09
C VAL A 144 13.85 11.40 14.45
N ASN A 145 13.41 12.15 15.46
CA ASN A 145 14.08 13.38 15.92
C ASN A 145 15.45 13.12 16.55
N GLN A 146 15.68 11.93 17.10
CA GLN A 146 17.02 11.49 17.55
C GLN A 146 17.99 11.22 16.39
N GLY A 147 17.53 11.25 15.13
CA GLY A 147 18.38 11.08 13.95
C GLY A 147 18.76 9.62 13.68
N VAL A 148 17.98 8.66 14.19
CA VAL A 148 18.21 7.23 13.96
C VAL A 148 17.96 6.89 12.49
N THR A 149 18.92 6.22 11.85
CA THR A 149 18.84 5.87 10.42
C THR A 149 18.17 4.53 10.16
N SER A 150 18.16 3.64 11.16
CA SER A 150 17.49 2.35 11.09
C SER A 150 17.14 1.83 12.48
N ILE A 151 15.98 1.20 12.63
CA ILE A 151 15.55 0.61 13.90
C ILE A 151 14.94 -0.79 13.68
N LYS A 152 15.10 -1.67 14.66
CA LYS A 152 14.61 -3.05 14.59
C LYS A 152 13.22 -3.14 15.22
N ILE A 153 12.23 -3.56 14.43
CA ILE A 153 10.85 -3.75 14.86
C ILE A 153 10.45 -5.21 14.77
N ARG A 154 9.46 -5.60 15.58
CA ARG A 154 8.84 -6.92 15.47
C ARG A 154 8.07 -7.02 14.16
N SER A 155 8.10 -8.21 13.58
CA SER A 155 7.44 -8.52 12.31
C SER A 155 6.78 -9.89 12.37
N ILE A 156 5.78 -10.06 11.51
CA ILE A 156 5.06 -11.32 11.32
C ILE A 156 6.00 -12.41 10.78
N ILE A 157 7.01 -12.03 9.97
CA ILE A 157 7.96 -12.97 9.34
C ILE A 157 8.83 -13.68 10.38
N GLU A 158 9.22 -12.97 11.44
CA GLU A 158 10.09 -13.48 12.52
C GLU A 158 9.28 -13.93 13.76
N CYS A 159 7.97 -14.16 13.57
CA CYS A 159 7.09 -14.60 14.64
C CYS A 159 7.35 -16.08 14.97
N ARG A 160 7.56 -16.39 16.26
CA ARG A 160 7.78 -17.76 16.75
C ARG A 160 6.49 -18.45 17.26
N ALA A 161 5.32 -17.91 16.90
CA ALA A 161 4.04 -18.54 17.24
C ALA A 161 3.92 -19.90 16.53
N THR A 162 3.46 -20.94 17.23
CA THR A 162 3.36 -22.29 16.66
C THR A 162 2.27 -22.41 15.59
N HIS A 163 1.16 -21.71 15.78
CA HIS A 163 0.04 -21.64 14.83
C HIS A 163 -0.42 -20.19 14.76
N GLY A 164 -0.55 -19.65 13.55
CA GLY A 164 -0.95 -18.25 13.35
C GLY A 164 0.14 -17.25 13.73
N VAL A 165 -0.27 -16.12 14.31
CA VAL A 165 0.64 -14.98 14.60
C VAL A 165 0.36 -14.39 15.99
N CYS A 166 1.39 -13.82 16.60
CA CYS A 166 1.30 -13.11 17.87
C CYS A 166 0.80 -11.66 17.71
N ARG A 167 0.01 -11.15 18.66
CA ARG A 167 -0.52 -9.77 18.64
C ARG A 167 0.60 -8.73 18.53
N LYS A 168 1.67 -8.83 19.33
CA LYS A 168 2.79 -7.88 19.30
C LYS A 168 3.60 -7.91 17.99
N CYS A 169 3.64 -9.05 17.32
CA CYS A 169 4.37 -9.25 16.06
C CYS A 169 3.59 -8.64 14.88
N TYR A 170 2.26 -8.67 14.98
CA TYR A 170 1.37 -8.04 14.02
C TYR A 170 1.31 -6.52 14.25
N GLY A 171 1.02 -6.06 15.46
CA GLY A 171 0.88 -4.65 15.79
C GLY A 171 -0.57 -4.17 15.85
N SER A 172 -0.83 -3.00 15.25
CA SER A 172 -2.14 -2.37 15.26
C SER A 172 -3.10 -2.93 14.20
N ASN A 173 -4.39 -2.85 14.52
CA ASN A 173 -5.46 -2.99 13.57
C ASN A 173 -5.70 -1.62 12.89
N LEU A 174 -5.52 -1.58 11.58
CA LEU A 174 -5.61 -0.35 10.78
C LEU A 174 -7.04 0.23 10.74
N ALA A 175 -8.06 -0.55 11.07
CA ALA A 175 -9.45 -0.07 11.07
C ALA A 175 -9.78 0.82 12.28
N ASN A 176 -9.17 0.58 13.43
CA ASN A 176 -9.49 1.28 14.69
C ASN A 176 -8.26 1.91 15.39
N GLY A 177 -7.05 1.66 14.90
CA GLY A 177 -5.80 2.16 15.47
C GLY A 177 -5.40 1.51 16.81
N MET A 178 -6.14 0.49 17.27
CA MET A 178 -5.86 -0.24 18.51
C MET A 178 -5.04 -1.50 18.22
N PRO A 179 -4.36 -2.10 19.24
CA PRO A 179 -3.72 -3.39 19.07
C PRO A 179 -4.71 -4.46 18.57
N VAL A 180 -4.25 -5.33 17.66
CA VAL A 180 -5.11 -6.38 17.09
C VAL A 180 -5.66 -7.33 18.15
N THR A 181 -6.88 -7.83 17.94
CA THR A 181 -7.54 -8.72 18.91
C THR A 181 -7.20 -10.19 18.66
N ILE A 182 -7.24 -11.01 19.73
CA ILE A 182 -7.04 -12.46 19.60
C ILE A 182 -8.26 -13.05 18.87
N GLY A 183 -8.01 -13.91 17.88
CA GLY A 183 -9.04 -14.52 17.03
C GLY A 183 -9.29 -13.78 15.71
N GLU A 184 -8.65 -12.63 15.49
CA GLU A 184 -8.83 -11.85 14.27
C GLU A 184 -8.14 -12.51 13.06
N ALA A 185 -8.88 -12.66 11.96
CA ALA A 185 -8.44 -13.35 10.75
C ALA A 185 -7.60 -12.42 9.83
N VAL A 186 -6.44 -12.01 10.34
CA VAL A 186 -5.56 -11.03 9.69
C VAL A 186 -5.07 -11.45 8.30
N GLY A 187 -4.96 -12.76 8.03
CA GLY A 187 -4.58 -13.26 6.71
C GLY A 187 -5.61 -12.96 5.63
N ILE A 188 -6.90 -13.12 5.93
CA ILE A 188 -7.98 -12.81 4.99
C ILE A 188 -8.04 -11.30 4.75
N ILE A 189 -7.92 -10.51 5.83
CA ILE A 189 -7.91 -9.04 5.76
C ILE A 189 -6.75 -8.56 4.88
N ALA A 190 -5.55 -9.11 5.08
CA ALA A 190 -4.37 -8.77 4.27
C ALA A 190 -4.55 -9.15 2.79
N ALA A 191 -5.05 -10.36 2.51
CA ALA A 191 -5.32 -10.81 1.14
C ALA A 191 -6.33 -9.92 0.41
N GLN A 192 -7.41 -9.52 1.09
CA GLN A 192 -8.41 -8.61 0.54
C GLN A 192 -7.85 -7.20 0.33
N SER A 193 -7.06 -6.69 1.28
CA SER A 193 -6.43 -5.36 1.20
C SER A 193 -5.46 -5.25 0.02
N ILE A 194 -4.80 -6.35 -0.35
CA ILE A 194 -3.93 -6.41 -1.54
C ILE A 194 -4.75 -6.62 -2.82
N GLY A 195 -5.82 -7.41 -2.74
CA GLY A 195 -6.59 -7.84 -3.90
C GLY A 195 -7.63 -6.85 -4.41
N GLU A 196 -8.26 -6.07 -3.53
CA GLU A 196 -9.31 -5.10 -3.89
C GLU A 196 -8.81 -3.91 -4.74
N PRO A 197 -7.60 -3.36 -4.51
CA PRO A 197 -7.07 -2.27 -5.34
C PRO A 197 -6.58 -2.69 -6.73
N GLY A 198 -6.41 -4.00 -6.98
CA GLY A 198 -5.86 -4.55 -8.23
C GLY A 198 -6.87 -4.56 -9.37
#